data_AF-A0A7X4DRG9-F1
#
_entry.id   AF-A0A7X4DRG9-F1
#
_cell.length_a   1.000
_cell.length_b   1.000
_cell.length_c   1.000
_cell.angle_alpha   90.00
_cell.angle_beta   90.00
_cell.angle_gamma   90.00
#
_symmetry.space_group_name_H-M   'P 1'
#
loop_
_entity.id
_entity.type
_entity.pdbx_description
1 polymer ?
#
loop_
_entity_poly.entity_id
_entity_poly.type
_entity_poly.pdbx_seq_one_letter_code
_entity_poly.pdbx_strand_id
1 'polypeptide(L)' 'MASHDNMPELALEWVDAGRSVALATVVRTWGSAPRPVGAQLVIDGELSFQGSVSGGCVESAVLFEASDAMRDGTCRMLSF' A
#
# COMPACT_ATOMS: atom_id res chain seq x y z
N MET A 1 -14.02 -14.08 -11.56
CA MET A 1 -14.53 -13.16 -10.52
C MET A 1 -13.32 -12.43 -9.98
N ALA A 2 -12.94 -11.32 -10.62
CA ALA A 2 -11.81 -10.53 -10.15
C ALA A 2 -12.18 -10.02 -8.76
N SER A 3 -11.38 -10.36 -7.74
CA SER A 3 -11.42 -9.67 -6.47
C SER A 3 -11.18 -8.21 -6.79
N HIS A 4 -12.23 -7.38 -6.76
CA HIS A 4 -12.03 -5.95 -6.88
C HIS A 4 -11.20 -5.55 -5.66
N ASP A 5 -9.98 -5.07 -5.90
CA ASP A 5 -9.16 -4.41 -4.89
C ASP A 5 -9.97 -3.20 -4.40
N ASN A 6 -10.64 -3.35 -3.27
CA ASN A 6 -11.42 -2.31 -2.60
C ASN A 6 -10.53 -1.42 -1.72
N MET A 7 -9.22 -1.43 -1.95
CA MET A 7 -8.25 -0.71 -1.14
C MET A 7 -8.45 0.80 -1.14
N PRO A 8 -8.87 1.45 -2.25
CA PRO A 8 -9.21 2.88 -2.22
C PRO A 8 -10.44 3.18 -1.35
N GLU A 9 -11.44 2.29 -1.34
CA GLU A 9 -12.64 2.42 -0.52
C GLU A 9 -12.30 2.25 0.96
N LEU A 10 -11.50 1.24 1.30
CA LEU A 10 -10.98 1.03 2.65
C LEU A 10 -10.08 2.18 3.12
N ALA A 11 -9.25 2.72 2.23
CA ALA A 11 -8.42 3.89 2.53
C ALA A 11 -9.30 5.11 2.85
N LEU A 12 -10.38 5.32 2.09
CA LEU A 12 -11.34 6.38 2.34
C LEU A 12 -12.03 6.19 3.69
N GLU A 13 -12.51 4.98 4.01
CA GLU A 13 -13.10 4.67 5.32
C GLU A 13 -12.16 4.99 6.48
N TRP A 14 -10.85 4.71 6.32
CA TRP A 14 -9.86 4.99 7.35
C TRP A 14 -9.58 6.48 7.50
N VAL A 15 -9.54 7.21 6.38
CA VAL A 15 -9.44 8.69 6.40
C VAL A 15 -10.66 9.30 7.08
N ASP A 16 -11.87 8.83 6.77
CA ASP A 16 -13.12 9.29 7.40
C ASP A 16 -13.18 8.97 8.89
N ALA A 17 -12.50 7.89 9.32
CA ALA A 17 -12.30 7.55 10.73
C ALA A 17 -11.20 8.39 11.42
N GLY A 18 -10.59 9.36 10.74
CA GLY A 18 -9.56 10.25 11.27
C GLY A 18 -8.17 9.61 11.38
N ARG A 19 -7.92 8.49 10.69
CA ARG A 19 -6.60 7.84 10.65
C ARG A 19 -5.73 8.52 9.60
N SER A 20 -4.43 8.59 9.85
CA SER A 20 -3.45 8.84 8.79
C SER A 20 -3.35 7.59 7.92
N VAL A 21 -3.41 7.74 6.60
CA VAL A 21 -3.48 6.62 5.66
C VAL A 21 -2.53 6.84 4.49
N ALA A 22 -1.85 5.77 4.07
CA ALA A 22 -1.09 5.69 2.83
C ALA A 22 -1.61 4.53 1.98
N LEU A 23 -1.63 4.74 0.66
CA LEU A 23 -2.01 3.73 -0.33
C LEU A 23 -0.79 3.42 -1.21
N ALA A 24 -0.26 2.21 -1.09
CA ALA A 24 0.78 1.69 -1.97
C ALA A 24 0.15 0.93 -3.13
N THR A 25 0.64 1.19 -4.35
CA THR A 25 0.17 0.55 -5.59
C THR A 25 1.35 0.03 -6.38
N VAL A 26 1.29 -1.22 -6.84
CA VAL A 26 2.29 -1.77 -7.76
C VAL A 26 2.11 -1.11 -9.12
N VAL A 27 2.99 -0.18 -9.47
CA VAL A 27 2.94 0.54 -10.76
C VAL A 27 3.71 -0.18 -11.88
N ARG A 28 4.65 -1.05 -11.53
CA ARG A 28 5.49 -1.79 -12.47
C ARG A 28 6.04 -3.06 -11.82
N THR A 29 6.16 -4.13 -12.59
CA THR A 29 6.82 -5.37 -12.20
C THR A 29 7.72 -5.89 -13.31
N TRP A 30 8.67 -6.76 -12.94
CA TRP A 30 9.63 -7.38 -13.87
C TRP A 30 9.76 -8.86 -13.52
N GLY A 31 9.88 -9.72 -14.52
CA GLY A 31 10.00 -11.17 -14.29
C GLY A 31 8.77 -11.78 -13.61
N SER A 32 8.98 -12.81 -12.79
CA SER A 32 7.93 -13.57 -12.11
C SER A 32 7.52 -12.90 -10.78
N ALA A 33 7.05 -11.66 -10.84
CA ALA A 33 6.58 -10.97 -9.66
C ALA A 33 5.30 -11.62 -9.10
N PRO A 34 5.23 -11.89 -7.79
CA PRO A 34 4.10 -12.60 -7.15
C PRO A 34 2.77 -11.82 -7.16
N ARG A 35 2.80 -10.50 -7.33
CA ARG A 35 1.60 -9.64 -7.47
C ARG A 35 1.61 -8.90 -8.80
N PRO A 36 0.46 -8.77 -9.48
CA PRO A 36 0.38 -8.03 -10.74
C PRO A 36 0.47 -6.52 -10.51
N VAL A 37 0.76 -5.79 -11.57
CA VAL A 37 0.54 -4.33 -11.63
C VAL A 37 -0.91 -4.02 -11.27
N GLY A 38 -1.09 -2.99 -10.45
CA GLY A 38 -2.39 -2.61 -9.90
C GLY A 38 -2.71 -3.26 -8.56
N ALA A 39 -1.92 -4.21 -8.06
CA ALA A 39 -2.08 -4.71 -6.69
C ALA A 39 -1.85 -3.58 -5.67
N GLN A 40 -2.70 -3.52 -4.65
CA GLN A 40 -2.70 -2.43 -3.68
C GLN A 40 -2.51 -2.92 -2.24
N LEU A 41 -2.03 -2.00 -1.41
CA LEU A 41 -1.82 -2.17 0.03
C LEU A 41 -2.17 -0.84 0.69
N VAL A 42 -3.15 -0.85 1.60
CA VAL A 42 -3.49 0.30 2.45
C VAL A 42 -2.80 0.16 3.80
N ILE A 43 -2.28 1.26 4.32
CA ILE A 43 -1.45 1.32 5.53
C ILE A 43 -1.93 2.50 6.38
N ASP A 44 -2.08 2.31 7.68
CA ASP A 44 -2.41 3.40 8.60
C ASP A 44 -1.21 3.91 9.41
N GLY A 45 -1.43 4.98 10.19
CA GLY A 45 -0.41 5.57 11.06
C GLY A 45 0.13 4.65 12.16
N GLU A 46 -0.59 3.58 12.52
CA GLU A 46 -0.18 2.58 13.51
C GLU A 46 0.49 1.35 12.86
N LEU A 47 0.87 1.44 11.57
CA LEU A 47 1.45 0.37 10.76
C LEU A 47 0.54 -0.86 10.58
N SER A 48 -0.76 -0.70 10.81
CA SER A 48 -1.78 -1.67 10.41
C SER A 48 -1.99 -1.59 8.89
N PHE A 49 -2.17 -2.74 8.23
CA PHE A 49 -2.31 -2.77 6.78
C PHE A 49 -3.27 -3.84 6.28
N GLN A 50 -3.81 -3.62 5.08
CA GLN A 50 -4.63 -4.57 4.32
C GLN A 50 -4.26 -4.55 2.84
N GLY A 51 -4.33 -5.71 2.19
CA GLY A 51 -3.85 -5.90 0.83
C GLY A 51 -2.41 -6.42 0.79
N SER A 52 -1.80 -6.40 -0.39
CA SER A 52 -0.46 -6.96 -0.60
C SER A 52 0.12 -6.52 -1.94
N VAL A 53 1.39 -6.12 -1.92
CA VAL A 53 2.16 -5.73 -3.11
C VAL A 53 3.21 -6.77 -3.52
N SER A 54 3.53 -7.75 -2.67
CA SER A 54 4.46 -8.84 -3.01
C SER A 54 4.08 -10.23 -2.48
N GLY A 55 3.23 -10.32 -1.47
CA GLY A 55 2.90 -11.59 -0.83
C GLY A 55 3.80 -11.96 0.35
N GLY A 56 4.55 -11.00 0.91
CA GLY A 56 5.14 -11.12 2.25
C GLY A 56 6.58 -10.65 2.42
N CYS A 57 7.36 -10.47 1.35
CA CYS A 57 8.80 -10.20 1.47
C CYS A 57 9.13 -8.71 1.60
N VAL A 58 8.43 -7.83 0.87
CA VAL A 58 8.74 -6.38 0.84
C VAL A 58 7.71 -5.52 1.57
N GLU A 59 6.62 -6.10 2.08
CA GLU A 59 5.56 -5.38 2.79
C GLU A 59 6.12 -4.53 3.94
N SER A 60 7.01 -5.08 4.77
CA SER A 60 7.61 -4.33 5.90
C SER A 60 8.42 -3.10 5.45
N ALA A 61 9.11 -3.18 4.31
CA ALA A 61 9.84 -2.04 3.77
C ALA A 61 8.87 -0.96 3.28
N VAL A 62 7.77 -1.37 2.64
CA VAL A 62 6.71 -0.46 2.20
C VAL A 62 6.02 0.21 3.40
N LEU A 63 5.80 -0.50 4.52
CA LEU A 63 5.23 0.07 5.75
C LEU A 63 6.10 1.20 6.30
N PHE A 64 7.42 1.01 6.33
CA PHE A 64 8.35 2.03 6.82
C PHE A 64 8.31 3.29 5.95
N GLU A 65 8.42 3.11 4.63
CA GLU A 65 8.37 4.21 3.67
C GLU A 65 7.02 4.92 3.64
N ALA A 66 5.92 4.18 3.84
CA ALA A 66 4.59 4.75 3.96
C ALA A 66 4.44 5.61 5.22
N SER A 67 5.00 5.17 6.34
CA SER A 67 5.03 5.96 7.58
C SER A 67 5.73 7.29 7.37
N ASP A 68 6.91 7.28 6.76
CA ASP A 68 7.61 8.52 6.45
C ASP A 68 6.85 9.37 5.42
N ALA A 69 6.00 8.79 4.56
CA ALA A 69 5.26 9.52 3.52
C ALA A 69 4.10 10.29 4.12
N MET A 70 3.45 9.65 5.09
CA MET A 70 2.42 10.29 5.90
C MET A 70 3.00 11.43 6.74
N ARG A 71 4.23 11.28 7.25
CA ARG A 71 4.89 12.28 8.10
C ARG A 71 5.32 13.53 7.36
N ASP A 72 5.88 13.39 6.15
CA ASP A 72 6.36 14.53 5.36
C ASP A 72 5.40 14.95 4.24
N GLY A 73 4.30 14.22 4.05
CA GLY A 73 3.29 14.49 3.01
C GLY A 73 3.79 14.23 1.59
N THR A 74 4.89 13.50 1.40
CA THR A 74 5.53 13.30 0.10
C THR A 74 5.36 11.87 -0.41
N CYS A 75 4.84 11.72 -1.63
CA CYS A 75 4.78 10.43 -2.32
C CYS A 75 6.18 9.91 -2.66
N ARG A 76 6.41 8.61 -2.45
CA ARG A 76 7.67 7.93 -2.79
C ARG A 76 7.46 6.86 -3.87
N MET A 77 8.45 6.75 -4.74
CA MET A 77 8.57 5.64 -5.69
C MET A 77 9.60 4.65 -5.14
N LEU A 78 9.18 3.41 -4.90
CA LEU A 78 10.03 2.36 -4.35
C LEU A 78 10.31 1.32 -5.42
N SER A 79 11.53 0.77 -5.42
CA SER A 79 11.94 -0.31 -6.30
C SER A 79 12.60 -1.42 -5.48
N PHE A 80 12.14 -2.64 -5.69
CA PHE A 80 12.63 -3.87 -5.05
C PHE A 80 13.01 -4.90 -6.11
#